data_AF-A0A2L2YRS4-F1
#
_entry.id   AF-A0A2L2YRS4-F1
#
_cell.length_a   1.000
_cell.length_b   1.000
_cell.length_c   1.000
_cell.angle_alpha   90.00
_cell.angle_beta   90.00
_cell.angle_gamma   90.00
#
_symmetry.space_group_name_H-M   'P 1'
#
loop_
_entity.id
_entity.type
_entity.pdbx_description
1 polymer ?
#
loop_
_entity_poly.entity_id
_entity_poly.type
_entity_poly.pdbx_seq_one_letter_code
_entity_poly.pdbx_strand_id
1 'polypeptide(L)'
;KEYTPTYRGFDSFFGYYNGLLDYYDYTSQVITELPDIPKYFGIDLYNLTRLIRDFRGQYATHVFTEKARNIISNHDSTEPLFLYLSHLAVHSSGNDFNPVEAPGEVIRKLKYIGRNFWRSMETH
;
A
#
# COMPACT_ATOMS: atom_id res chain seq x y z
N LYS A 1 18.53 1.03 8.13
CA LYS A 1 18.91 1.67 6.84
C LYS A 1 19.48 0.67 5.86
N GLU A 2 20.46 -0.16 6.24
CA GLU A 2 21.09 -1.14 5.34
C GLU A 2 20.12 -2.08 4.61
N TYR A 3 18.97 -2.39 5.21
CA TYR A 3 17.93 -3.25 4.63
C TYR A 3 16.85 -2.51 3.83
N THR A 4 16.94 -1.18 3.64
CA THR A 4 15.94 -0.44 2.85
C THR A 4 16.28 -0.49 1.35
N PRO A 5 15.30 -0.37 0.44
CA PRO A 5 15.52 -0.56 -1.00
C PRO A 5 16.63 0.30 -1.59
N THR A 6 16.75 1.56 -1.13
CA THR A 6 17.81 2.50 -1.57
C THR A 6 19.23 2.09 -1.17
N TYR A 7 19.39 1.09 -0.30
CA TYR A 7 20.68 0.49 0.06
C TYR A 7 20.83 -0.94 -0.50
N ARG A 8 19.90 -1.37 -1.36
CA ARG A 8 19.84 -2.72 -1.93
C ARG A 8 19.66 -2.73 -3.45
N GLY A 9 20.20 -1.70 -4.11
CA GLY A 9 20.30 -1.65 -5.58
C GLY A 9 19.19 -0.88 -6.29
N PHE A 10 18.27 -0.24 -5.56
CA PHE A 10 17.30 0.67 -6.16
C PHE A 10 17.75 2.12 -6.03
N ASP A 11 17.81 2.87 -7.14
CA ASP A 11 18.16 4.29 -7.11
C ASP A 11 17.09 5.16 -6.43
N SER A 12 15.83 4.74 -6.52
CA SER A 12 14.70 5.42 -5.88
C SER A 12 13.71 4.42 -5.28
N PHE A 13 12.95 4.88 -4.29
CA PHE A 13 11.93 4.08 -3.62
C PHE A 13 10.73 4.96 -3.25
N PHE A 14 9.53 4.45 -3.51
CA PHE A 14 8.29 5.02 -3.01
C PHE A 14 7.36 3.87 -2.64
N GLY A 15 7.02 3.75 -1.35
CA GLY A 15 6.24 2.62 -0.87
C GLY A 15 6.35 2.43 0.64
N TYR A 16 6.13 1.20 1.07
CA TYR A 16 6.02 0.78 2.46
C TYR A 16 7.01 -0.37 2.74
N TYR A 17 7.37 -0.57 4.01
CA TYR A 17 8.38 -1.59 4.37
C TYR A 17 7.78 -2.87 4.94
N ASN A 18 6.59 -2.82 5.56
CA ASN A 18 5.97 -3.99 6.18
C ASN A 18 5.12 -4.77 5.17
N GLY A 19 4.58 -5.92 5.59
CA GLY A 19 3.73 -6.75 4.73
C GLY A 19 2.29 -6.23 4.57
N LEU A 20 1.88 -5.29 5.43
CA LEU A 20 0.50 -4.81 5.54
C LEU A 20 0.48 -3.29 5.49
N LEU A 21 -0.51 -2.72 4.81
CA LEU A 21 -0.71 -1.28 4.71
C LEU A 21 -2.18 -0.96 4.48
N ASP A 22 -2.71 0.05 5.17
CA ASP A 22 -4.04 0.59 4.93
C ASP A 22 -4.09 1.30 3.58
N TYR A 23 -5.17 1.11 2.84
CA TYR A 23 -5.25 1.60 1.47
C TYR A 23 -5.46 3.11 1.36
N TYR A 24 -5.85 3.81 2.42
CA TYR A 24 -6.15 5.24 2.37
C TYR A 24 -5.30 6.09 3.30
N ASP A 25 -4.98 5.61 4.50
CA ASP A 25 -4.22 6.38 5.48
C ASP A 25 -2.75 5.95 5.61
N TYR A 26 -2.39 4.87 4.91
CA TYR A 26 -1.04 4.28 4.82
C TYR A 26 -0.45 3.89 6.16
N THR A 27 -1.31 3.43 7.08
CA THR A 27 -0.90 2.87 8.35
C THR A 27 -0.72 1.36 8.26
N SER A 28 0.10 0.82 9.15
CA SER A 28 0.33 -0.61 9.29
C SER A 28 0.15 -0.97 10.75
N GLN A 29 -0.63 -2.03 10.98
CA GLN A 29 -0.74 -2.70 12.26
C GLN A 29 0.23 -3.89 12.29
N VAL A 30 1.11 -3.92 13.27
CA VAL A 30 2.09 -5.00 13.46
C VAL A 30 1.84 -5.65 14.81
N ILE A 31 1.65 -6.97 14.81
CA ILE A 31 1.61 -7.77 16.04
C ILE A 31 3.03 -7.88 16.57
N THR A 32 3.22 -7.67 17.86
CA THR A 32 4.53 -7.85 18.50
C THR A 32 4.51 -9.04 19.44
N GLU A 33 5.69 -9.59 19.69
CA GLU A 33 5.90 -10.65 20.69
C GLU A 33 6.17 -10.07 22.10
N LEU A 34 5.98 -8.76 22.29
CA LEU A 34 6.23 -8.09 23.57
C LEU A 34 5.02 -8.27 24.51
N PRO A 35 5.24 -8.63 25.79
CA PRO A 35 4.15 -8.92 26.74
C PRO A 35 3.15 -7.77 26.93
N ASP A 36 3.65 -6.53 26.95
CA ASP A 36 2.84 -5.35 27.30
C ASP A 36 2.34 -4.59 26.07
N ILE A 37 2.82 -4.92 24.86
CA ILE A 37 2.52 -4.18 23.64
C ILE A 37 2.18 -5.16 22.52
N PRO A 38 1.04 -5.86 22.58
CA PRO A 38 0.72 -6.92 21.64
C PRO A 38 0.55 -6.42 20.20
N LYS A 39 0.27 -5.12 19.99
CA LYS A 39 0.14 -4.51 18.67
C LYS A 39 0.71 -3.08 18.65
N TYR A 40 1.41 -2.74 17.56
CA TYR A 40 1.75 -1.37 17.20
C TYR A 40 0.97 -0.92 15.98
N PHE A 41 0.73 0.39 15.91
CA PHE A 41 0.08 1.05 14.79
C PHE A 41 0.89 2.29 14.41
N GLY A 42 1.21 2.44 13.12
CA GLY A 42 2.02 3.55 12.65
C GLY A 42 1.92 3.74 11.16
N ILE A 43 2.33 4.92 10.68
CA ILE A 43 2.42 5.18 9.25
C ILE A 43 3.61 4.42 8.68
N ASP A 44 3.41 3.80 7.54
CA ASP A 44 4.41 3.05 6.80
C ASP A 44 4.42 3.48 5.34
N LEU A 45 4.67 4.77 5.07
CA LEU A 45 4.83 5.29 3.72
C LEU A 45 6.09 6.14 3.63
N TYR A 46 6.94 5.80 2.69
CA TYR A 46 8.25 6.40 2.52
C TYR A 46 8.45 6.89 1.09
N ASN A 47 9.12 8.04 0.99
CA ASN A 47 9.77 8.49 -0.23
C ASN A 47 11.27 8.50 0.03
N LEU A 48 12.01 7.68 -0.72
CA LEU A 48 13.39 7.30 -0.44
C LEU A 48 13.49 6.71 0.98
N THR A 49 14.06 7.47 1.93
CA THR A 49 14.18 7.07 3.33
C THR A 49 13.31 7.91 4.27
N ARG A 50 12.56 8.88 3.74
CA ARG A 50 11.77 9.82 4.51
C ARG A 50 10.34 9.31 4.65
N LEU A 51 9.85 9.22 5.88
CA LEU A 51 8.44 8.99 6.18
C LEU A 51 7.59 10.19 5.72
N ILE A 52 6.51 9.91 4.99
CA ILE A 52 5.61 10.94 4.43
C ILE A 52 4.14 10.68 4.83
N ARG A 53 3.31 11.73 4.79
CA ARG A 53 1.89 11.68 5.20
C ARG A 53 0.93 12.30 4.19
N ASP A 54 1.46 12.89 3.12
CA ASP A 54 0.74 13.82 2.25
C ASP A 54 -0.28 13.13 1.33
N PHE A 55 -0.28 11.80 1.29
CA PHE A 55 -1.16 10.99 0.43
C PHE A 55 -2.43 10.50 1.12
N ARG A 56 -2.62 10.81 2.43
CA ARG A 56 -3.81 10.39 3.18
C ARG A 56 -5.12 10.73 2.45
N GLY A 57 -6.02 9.76 2.41
CA GLY A 57 -7.31 9.85 1.71
C GLY A 57 -7.24 9.46 0.23
N GLN A 58 -6.06 9.20 -0.32
CA GLN A 58 -5.89 8.69 -1.68
C GLN A 58 -5.72 7.17 -1.63
N TYR A 59 -6.37 6.47 -2.58
CA TYR A 59 -6.29 5.01 -2.64
C TYR A 59 -4.88 4.55 -3.08
N ALA A 60 -4.23 3.73 -2.26
CA ALA A 60 -2.82 3.34 -2.38
C ALA A 60 -2.48 2.76 -3.75
N THR A 61 -3.34 1.89 -4.29
CA THR A 61 -3.16 1.31 -5.63
C THR A 61 -3.05 2.40 -6.70
N HIS A 62 -3.93 3.40 -6.67
CA HIS A 62 -3.88 4.50 -7.64
C HIS A 62 -2.61 5.33 -7.46
N VAL A 63 -2.21 5.64 -6.22
CA VAL A 63 -0.99 6.41 -5.97
C VAL A 63 0.25 5.68 -6.48
N PHE A 64 0.37 4.37 -6.25
CA PHE A 64 1.51 3.59 -6.75
C PHE A 64 1.49 3.47 -8.28
N THR A 65 0.32 3.29 -8.89
CA THR A 65 0.18 3.32 -10.37
C THR A 65 0.61 4.67 -10.93
N GLU A 66 0.15 5.78 -10.36
CA GLU A 66 0.52 7.12 -10.82
C GLU A 66 2.01 7.40 -10.63
N LYS A 67 2.65 6.91 -9.56
CA LYS A 67 4.10 6.99 -9.41
C LYS A 67 4.84 6.20 -10.48
N ALA A 68 4.42 4.97 -10.76
CA ALA A 68 5.00 4.16 -11.83
C ALA A 68 4.84 4.84 -13.21
N ARG A 69 3.64 5.35 -13.52
CA ARG A 69 3.37 6.09 -14.76
C ARG A 69 4.27 7.32 -14.90
N ASN A 70 4.45 8.08 -13.81
CA ASN A 70 5.32 9.25 -13.81
C ASN A 70 6.79 8.88 -14.05
N ILE A 71 7.29 7.78 -13.46
CA ILE A 71 8.65 7.29 -13.72
C ILE A 71 8.81 6.95 -15.20
N ILE A 72 7.92 6.13 -15.75
CA ILE A 72 7.97 5.69 -17.15
C ILE A 72 7.91 6.90 -18.11
N SER A 73 7.01 7.85 -17.84
CA SER A 73 6.78 8.99 -18.74
C SER A 73 7.92 10.01 -18.74
N ASN A 74 8.69 10.08 -17.64
CA ASN A 74 9.82 11.00 -17.50
C ASN A 74 11.18 10.31 -17.61
N HIS A 75 11.21 9.01 -17.95
CA HIS A 75 12.45 8.24 -18.06
C HIS A 75 13.23 8.65 -19.32
N ASP A 76 14.54 8.82 -19.18
CA ASP A 76 15.42 9.05 -20.32
C ASP A 76 15.54 7.78 -21.16
N SER A 77 14.97 7.82 -22.37
CA SER A 77 14.96 6.67 -23.29
C SER A 77 16.35 6.21 -23.77
N THR A 78 17.42 6.96 -23.49
CA THR A 78 18.79 6.57 -23.84
C THR A 78 19.38 5.52 -22.89
N GLU A 79 18.85 5.41 -21.68
CA GLU A 79 19.26 4.44 -20.66
C GLU A 79 18.17 3.38 -20.43
N PRO A 80 18.50 2.11 -20.17
CA PRO A 80 17.49 1.10 -19.85
C PRO A 80 16.85 1.35 -18.48
N LEU A 81 15.53 1.17 -18.38
CA LEU A 81 14.77 1.28 -17.13
C LEU A 81 14.55 -0.10 -16.49
N PHE A 82 14.94 -0.24 -15.22
CA PHE A 82 14.45 -1.30 -14.34
C PHE A 82 13.44 -0.73 -13.34
N LEU A 83 12.20 -1.21 -13.39
CA LEU A 83 11.12 -0.80 -12.49
C LEU A 83 10.50 -2.01 -11.81
N TYR A 84 10.58 -2.05 -10.47
CA TYR A 84 9.87 -3.04 -9.66
C TYR A 84 8.63 -2.41 -9.04
N LEU A 85 7.45 -2.89 -9.45
CA LEU A 85 6.16 -2.42 -8.95
C LEU A 85 5.46 -3.54 -8.17
N SER A 86 5.57 -3.49 -6.84
CA SER A 86 4.89 -4.40 -5.92
C SER A 86 3.58 -3.79 -5.42
N HIS A 87 2.47 -4.07 -6.12
CA HIS A 87 1.16 -3.60 -5.67
C HIS A 87 0.73 -4.27 -4.35
N LEU A 88 0.13 -3.47 -3.46
CA LEU A 88 -0.53 -3.94 -2.24
C LEU A 88 -1.79 -4.77 -2.56
N ALA A 89 -2.58 -4.33 -3.54
CA ALA A 89 -3.80 -5.03 -3.95
C ALA A 89 -3.48 -6.46 -4.45
N VAL A 90 -4.23 -7.49 -4.03
CA VAL A 90 -5.51 -7.50 -3.29
C VAL A 90 -5.37 -7.90 -1.82
N HIS A 91 -4.21 -7.65 -1.21
CA HIS A 91 -3.96 -8.04 0.17
C HIS A 91 -4.96 -7.40 1.14
N SER A 92 -5.19 -8.06 2.28
CA SER A 92 -5.92 -7.47 3.40
C SER A 92 -5.31 -6.13 3.82
N SER A 93 -6.17 -5.19 4.22
CA SER A 93 -5.76 -3.86 4.70
C SER A 93 -4.82 -3.94 5.90
N GLY A 94 -4.12 -2.84 6.17
CA GLY A 94 -3.20 -2.66 7.28
C GLY A 94 -3.84 -2.61 8.66
N ASN A 95 -5.15 -2.86 8.76
CA ASN A 95 -5.88 -2.88 10.02
C ASN A 95 -6.94 -4.00 10.05
N ASP A 96 -7.24 -4.49 11.26
CA ASP A 96 -8.25 -5.54 11.48
C ASP A 96 -9.71 -5.07 11.31
N PHE A 97 -9.96 -3.76 11.20
CA PHE A 97 -11.32 -3.19 11.21
C PHE A 97 -11.97 -3.20 9.82
N ASN A 98 -11.17 -3.03 8.77
CA ASN A 98 -11.63 -3.00 7.40
C ASN A 98 -10.68 -3.81 6.50
N PRO A 99 -10.72 -5.15 6.58
CA PRO A 99 -9.70 -5.99 5.95
C PRO A 99 -9.74 -5.94 4.42
N VAL A 100 -10.84 -5.52 3.78
CA VAL A 100 -10.96 -5.50 2.31
C VAL A 100 -11.41 -4.12 1.84
N GLU A 101 -10.49 -3.39 1.19
CA GLU A 101 -10.74 -1.99 0.79
C GLU A 101 -10.66 -1.79 -0.72
N ALA A 102 -11.68 -1.13 -1.26
CA ALA A 102 -11.75 -0.73 -2.66
C ALA A 102 -12.29 0.70 -2.80
N PRO A 103 -12.05 1.37 -3.94
CA PRO A 103 -12.65 2.67 -4.22
C PRO A 103 -14.17 2.59 -4.20
N GLY A 104 -14.82 3.55 -3.52
CA GLY A 104 -16.28 3.56 -3.40
C GLY A 104 -17.01 3.60 -4.75
N GLU A 105 -16.39 4.15 -5.80
CA GLU A 105 -16.91 4.14 -7.16
C GLU A 105 -16.96 2.74 -7.78
N VAL A 106 -15.97 1.88 -7.49
CA VAL A 106 -15.94 0.48 -7.95
C VAL A 106 -17.03 -0.31 -7.23
N ILE A 107 -17.14 -0.15 -5.90
CA ILE A 107 -18.20 -0.77 -5.10
C ILE A 107 -19.59 -0.36 -5.62
N ARG A 108 -19.78 0.93 -5.94
CA ARG A 108 -21.07 1.42 -6.48
C ARG A 108 -21.45 0.78 -7.81
N LYS A 109 -20.50 0.45 -8.68
CA LYS A 109 -20.77 -0.26 -9.95
C LYS A 109 -21.26 -1.68 -9.71
N LEU A 110 -20.84 -2.31 -8.60
CA LEU A 110 -21.16 -3.69 -8.25
C LEU A 110 -22.42 -3.84 -7.39
N LYS A 111 -23.24 -2.79 -7.25
CA LYS A 111 -24.49 -2.84 -6.44
C LYS A 111 -25.48 -3.93 -6.86
N TYR A 112 -25.39 -4.40 -8.12
CA TYR A 112 -26.20 -5.51 -8.62
C TYR A 112 -25.79 -6.86 -8.01
N ILE A 113 -24.55 -6.98 -7.52
CA ILE A 113 -24.08 -8.13 -6.76
C ILE A 113 -24.63 -7.98 -5.33
N GLY A 114 -25.66 -8.76 -5.00
CA GLY A 114 -26.40 -8.63 -3.75
C GLY A 114 -25.52 -8.65 -2.50
N ARG A 115 -25.93 -7.92 -1.46
CA ARG A 115 -25.20 -7.79 -0.17
C ARG A 115 -24.80 -9.11 0.49
N ASN A 116 -25.50 -10.21 0.19
CA ASN A 116 -25.21 -11.53 0.74
C ASN A 116 -23.90 -12.14 0.20
N PHE A 117 -23.43 -11.71 -0.98
CA PHE A 117 -22.14 -12.13 -1.53
C PHE A 117 -20.96 -11.45 -0.81
N TRP A 118 -21.14 -10.20 -0.38
CA TRP A 118 -20.09 -9.42 0.30
C TRP A 118 -19.83 -9.91 1.74
N ARG A 119 -20.88 -10.32 2.46
CA ARG A 119 -20.73 -10.84 3.85
C ARG A 119 -19.95 -12.14 3.96
N SER A 120 -19.88 -12.98 2.91
CA SER A 120 -19.15 -14.25 3.01
C SER A 120 -17.63 -14.08 2.87
N MET A 121 -17.16 -12.93 2.38
CA MET A 121 -15.73 -12.62 2.26
C MET A 121 -15.15 -11.97 3.52
N GLU A 122 -15.98 -11.45 4.42
CA GLU A 122 -15.56 -10.84 5.70
C GLU A 122 -15.40 -11.86 6.84
N THR A 123 -15.76 -13.14 6.62
CA THR A 123 -15.88 -14.16 7.69
C THR A 123 -14.96 -15.38 7.51
N HIS A 124 -13.75 -15.23 6.97
CA HIS A 124 -12.77 -16.32 6.93
C HIS A 124 -11.49 -15.94 7.68
#